data_AF-H3RFD9-F1
#
_entry.id   AF-H3RFD9-F1
#
_cell.length_a   1.000
_cell.length_b   1.000
_cell.length_c   1.000
_cell.angle_alpha   90.00
_cell.angle_beta   90.00
_cell.angle_gamma   90.00
#
_symmetry.space_group_name_H-M   'P 1'
#
loop_
_entity.id
_entity.type
_entity.pdbx_description
1 polymer ?
#
loop_
_entity_poly.entity_id
_entity_poly.type
_entity_poly.pdbx_seq_one_letter_code
_entity_poly.pdbx_strand_id
1 'polypeptide(L)' 'MPKSWSKKKRQQHDGQPHQTKPDKDNLEKALLDAIFDDDCRIWDGRVTKRWGETGQIIIQENAE' A
#
# COMPACT_ATOMS: atom_id res chain seq x y z
N MET A 1 -5.49 -7.06 7.33
CA MET A 1 -5.59 -8.52 7.04
C MET A 1 -6.99 -9.01 7.39
N PRO A 2 -7.51 -10.11 6.79
CA PRO A 2 -8.84 -10.63 7.15
C PRO A 2 -8.91 -11.09 8.61
N LYS A 3 -9.98 -10.70 9.32
CA LYS A 3 -10.22 -11.12 10.72
C LYS A 3 -10.42 -12.63 10.86
N SER A 4 -10.83 -13.30 9.79
CA SER A 4 -11.02 -14.76 9.74
C SER A 4 -9.71 -15.56 9.71
N TRP A 5 -8.56 -14.92 9.52
CA TRP A 5 -7.28 -15.62 9.52
C TRP A 5 -6.84 -15.99 10.93
N SER A 6 -6.29 -17.19 11.07
CA SER A 6 -5.64 -17.63 12.31
C SER A 6 -4.44 -16.74 12.64
N LYS A 7 -4.05 -16.69 13.92
CA LYS A 7 -2.87 -15.94 14.38
C LYS A 7 -1.60 -16.34 13.61
N LYS A 8 -1.41 -17.64 13.37
CA LYS A 8 -0.27 -18.16 12.60
C LYS A 8 -0.27 -17.63 11.16
N LYS A 9 -1.42 -17.66 10.49
CA LYS A 9 -1.54 -17.18 9.11
C LYS A 9 -1.29 -15.67 9.02
N ARG A 10 -1.80 -14.89 9.98
CA ARG A 10 -1.51 -13.44 10.05
C ARG A 10 -0.02 -13.18 10.19
N GLN A 11 0.66 -13.84 11.13
CA GLN A 11 2.11 -13.70 11.31
C GLN A 11 2.93 -14.10 10.07
N GLN A 12 2.50 -15.12 9.33
CA GLN A 12 3.19 -15.54 8.10
C GLN A 12 3.08 -14.53 6.96
N HIS A 13 2.00 -13.76 6.92
CA HIS A 13 1.74 -12.80 5.86
C HIS A 13 2.07 -11.36 6.25
N ASP A 14 2.24 -11.04 7.52
CA ASP A 14 2.53 -9.69 7.97
C ASP A 14 3.77 -9.11 7.28
N GLY A 15 3.63 -7.92 6.71
CA GLY A 15 4.66 -7.25 5.90
C GLY A 15 4.96 -7.89 4.53
N GLN A 16 4.37 -9.04 4.20
CA GLN A 16 4.57 -9.72 2.92
C GLN A 16 3.81 -9.04 1.77
N PRO A 17 4.21 -9.25 0.51
CA PRO A 17 3.51 -8.71 -0.65
C PRO A 17 2.03 -9.10 -0.67
N HIS A 18 1.15 -8.10 -0.83
CA HIS A 18 -0.28 -8.31 -0.96
C HIS A 18 -0.67 -8.26 -2.45
N GLN A 19 -0.91 -9.42 -3.06
CA GLN A 19 -1.10 -9.57 -4.51
C GLN A 19 -2.56 -9.63 -4.96
N THR A 20 -3.54 -9.51 -4.05
CA THR A 20 -4.96 -9.46 -4.42
C THR A 20 -5.41 -8.01 -4.67
N LYS A 21 -6.49 -7.84 -5.44
CA LYS A 21 -7.10 -6.54 -5.79
C LYS A 21 -7.54 -5.73 -4.55
N PRO A 22 -7.66 -4.39 -4.65
CA PRO A 22 -7.30 -3.53 -5.81
C PRO A 22 -5.80 -3.56 -6.09
N ASP A 23 -5.36 -3.30 -7.32
CA ASP A 23 -3.94 -3.38 -7.65
C ASP A 23 -3.15 -2.21 -7.03
N LYS A 24 -1.81 -2.32 -6.97
CA LYS A 24 -0.95 -1.33 -6.30
C LYS A 24 -1.11 0.07 -6.92
N ASP A 25 -1.13 0.12 -8.24
CA ASP A 25 -1.27 1.32 -9.06
C ASP A 25 -2.63 2.00 -8.85
N ASN A 26 -3.72 1.26 -8.64
CA ASN A 26 -5.01 1.86 -8.27
C ASN A 26 -4.93 2.62 -6.95
N LEU A 27 -4.23 2.07 -5.95
CA LEU A 27 -4.07 2.71 -4.65
C LEU A 27 -3.19 3.96 -4.74
N GLU A 28 -2.10 3.87 -5.51
CA GLU A 28 -1.21 4.99 -5.80
C GLU A 28 -1.95 6.10 -6.54
N LYS A 29 -2.67 5.77 -7.62
CA LYS A 29 -3.48 6.73 -8.36
C LYS A 29 -4.53 7.41 -7.48
N ALA A 30 -5.28 6.65 -6.68
CA ALA A 30 -6.29 7.22 -5.79
C ALA A 30 -5.70 8.17 -4.74
N LEU A 31 -4.46 7.94 -4.30
CA LEU A 31 -3.75 8.85 -3.41
C LEU A 31 -3.35 10.14 -4.14
N LEU A 32 -2.75 10.01 -5.32
CA LEU A 32 -2.30 11.15 -6.13
C LEU A 32 -3.46 12.05 -6.53
N ASP A 33 -4.54 11.46 -7.07
CA ASP A 33 -5.78 12.15 -7.44
C ASP A 33 -6.42 12.88 -6.23
N ALA A 34 -6.19 12.40 -4.99
CA ALA A 34 -6.75 13.01 -3.78
C ALA A 34 -5.90 14.15 -3.21
N ILE A 35 -4.59 14.17 -3.50
CA ILE A 35 -3.65 15.16 -2.94
C ILE A 35 -3.37 16.28 -3.94
N PHE A 36 -3.33 15.96 -5.24
CA PHE A 36 -2.96 16.88 -6.30
C PHE A 36 -4.11 17.06 -7.28
N ASP A 37 -4.39 18.31 -7.64
CA ASP A 37 -5.28 18.63 -8.75
C ASP A 37 -4.66 18.21 -10.11
N ASP A 38 -3.32 18.19 -10.18
CA ASP A 38 -2.54 17.69 -11.32
C ASP A 38 -1.32 16.91 -10.81
N ASP A 39 -1.38 15.59 -10.91
CA ASP A 39 -0.36 14.66 -10.43
C ASP A 39 0.80 14.47 -11.41
N CYS A 40 0.78 15.11 -12.60
CA CYS A 40 1.84 14.99 -13.61
C CYS A 40 3.23 15.40 -13.11
N ARG A 41 3.28 16.20 -12.03
CA ARG A 41 4.50 16.62 -11.33
C ARG A 41 5.23 15.48 -10.61
N ILE A 42 4.54 14.36 -10.33
CA ILE A 42 5.12 13.18 -9.68
C ILE A 42 5.55 12.21 -10.77
N TRP A 43 6.84 12.27 -11.14
CA TRP A 43 7.40 11.48 -12.24
C TRP A 43 8.22 10.27 -11.76
N ASP A 44 8.57 10.21 -10.48
CA ASP A 44 9.26 9.08 -9.84
C ASP A 44 8.68 8.80 -8.46
N GLY A 45 8.70 7.53 -8.06
CA GLY A 45 8.18 7.08 -6.79
C GLY A 45 8.32 5.58 -6.60
N ARG A 46 8.54 5.15 -5.36
CA ARG A 46 8.56 3.73 -5.00
C ARG A 46 7.36 3.40 -4.12
N VAL A 47 6.45 2.59 -4.65
CA VAL A 47 5.29 2.09 -3.92
C VAL A 47 5.40 0.58 -3.74
N THR A 48 5.03 0.07 -2.57
CA THR A 48 4.86 -1.37 -2.34
C THR A 48 3.53 -1.64 -1.62
N LYS A 49 2.81 -2.67 -2.05
CA LYS A 49 1.57 -3.11 -1.41
C LYS A 49 1.85 -4.32 -0.52
N ARG A 50 1.63 -4.17 0.78
CA ARG A 50 1.93 -5.20 1.78
C ARG A 50 0.71 -5.54 2.61
N TRP A 51 0.66 -6.76 3.13
CA TRP A 51 -0.28 -7.09 4.18
C TRP A 51 0.10 -6.34 5.44
N GLY A 52 -0.89 -5.66 6.02
CA GLY A 52 -0.78 -5.04 7.34
C GLY A 52 -2.04 -5.34 8.15
N GLU A 53 -1.96 -5.12 9.45
CA GLU A 53 -3.09 -5.32 10.36
C GLU A 53 -4.24 -4.38 10.04
N THR A 54 -3.92 -3.09 9.89
CA THR A 54 -4.84 -2.03 9.52
C THR A 54 -4.65 -1.66 8.06
N GLY A 55 -5.75 -1.46 7.32
CA GLY A 55 -5.69 -0.92 5.97
C GLY A 55 -5.37 0.57 6.02
N GLN A 56 -4.23 0.96 5.45
CA GLN A 56 -3.75 2.34 5.44
C GLN A 56 -2.74 2.54 4.30
N ILE A 57 -2.54 3.81 3.93
CA ILE A 57 -1.46 4.25 3.04
C ILE A 57 -0.45 4.99 3.93
N ILE A 58 0.83 4.63 3.82
CA ILE A 58 1.91 5.22 4.60
C ILE A 58 2.86 5.91 3.61
N ILE A 59 3.11 7.19 3.84
CA ILE A 59 4.06 8.01 3.07
C ILE A 59 5.31 8.18 3.94
N GLN A 60 6.47 7.90 3.36
CA GLN A 60 7.75 7.99 4.07
C GLN A 60 8.78 8.68 3.16
N GLU A 61 9.67 9.45 3.78
CA GLU A 61 10.86 9.93 3.11
C GLU A 61 11.82 8.75 2.89
N ASN A 62 12.49 8.72 1.74
CA ASN A 62 13.57 7.76 1.54
C ASN A 62 14.71 8.15 2.47
N ALA A 63 15.18 7.23 3.31
CA ALA A 63 16.45 7.39 3.98
C ALA A 63 17.55 7.34 2.92
N GLU A 64 18.36 8.39 2.83
CA GLU A 64 19.60 8.42 2.03
C GLU A 64 20.58 7.33 2.46
#